data_AF-A0AAV7K3N0-F1
#
_entry.id   AF-A0AAV7K3N0-F1
#
_cell.length_a   1.000
_cell.length_b   1.000
_cell.length_c   1.000
_cell.angle_alpha   90.00
_cell.angle_beta   90.00
_cell.angle_gamma   90.00
#
_symmetry.space_group_name_H-M   'P 1'
#
loop_
_entity.id
_entity.type
_entity.pdbx_description
1 polymer ?
#
loop_
_entity_poly.entity_id
_entity_poly.type
_entity_poly.pdbx_seq_one_letter_code
_entity_poly.pdbx_strand_id
1 'polypeptide(L)'
;MGELQLNSLVGIDGPRKKLTGIDSQRILRVLDEYIIKLELLSCLPPALEQIDRLSIDLGADLRLQLIHYRSLIQKAGLERLSDKTESQATEVMQSIIRGFYVNPSAMSNLKSKFYKDQSPSFNEYIKKLKEFRSVLLDRLVTSRQEEVNRNQSLKVLEERREALSIDLVSINKEVQKAVSKRDTDLGKKNANLKYLKAEMETLQRMHQEDVQLARDETKKQKEQYGSNHLQRKQKLSEQEISQTKKLNGNLIANRQSEAVLRERKERIEQEVDNWIQRYDSDLGEKQDRIDDLTEQLEERSSDLKELDQKLFVLEKEYLVVVEERQKERKKIEEKDKLLKLQTEAVTKLQYYWRRYRKLHPKRPKSKKAKGKGKGKKGTKK
;
A
#
# COMPACT_ATOMS: atom_id res chain seq x y z
N MET A 1 58.56 6.87 -19.00
CA MET A 1 59.70 7.67 -19.47
C MET A 1 60.94 7.12 -18.79
N GLY A 2 61.46 6.01 -19.33
CA GLY A 2 62.67 5.40 -18.79
C GLY A 2 63.87 6.15 -19.35
N GLU A 3 64.75 6.61 -18.45
CA GLU A 3 66.08 7.07 -18.82
C GLU A 3 66.79 5.95 -19.56
N LEU A 4 66.83 6.05 -20.89
CA LEU A 4 67.71 5.25 -21.72
C LEU A 4 69.12 5.65 -21.31
N GLN A 5 69.70 4.84 -20.42
CA GLN A 5 71.09 4.91 -20.05
C GLN A 5 71.93 4.97 -21.32
N LEU A 6 72.56 6.13 -21.54
CA LEU A 6 73.62 6.39 -22.51
C LEU A 6 74.92 5.61 -22.13
N ASN A 7 74.77 4.37 -21.67
CA ASN A 7 75.87 3.50 -21.24
C ASN A 7 76.47 2.68 -22.40
N SER A 8 76.14 2.97 -23.65
CA SER A 8 76.72 2.30 -24.82
C SER A 8 78.00 2.93 -25.37
N LEU A 9 78.47 4.06 -24.82
CA LEU A 9 79.77 4.65 -25.19
C LEU A 9 80.95 4.11 -24.36
N VAL A 10 80.70 3.27 -23.35
CA VAL A 10 81.73 2.68 -22.48
C VAL A 10 82.57 1.61 -23.19
N GLY A 11 82.24 1.25 -24.44
CA GLY A 11 82.89 0.16 -25.17
C GLY A 11 84.10 0.51 -26.05
N ILE A 12 84.60 1.76 -26.08
CA ILE A 12 85.70 2.13 -26.99
C ILE A 12 87.05 2.35 -26.28
N ASP A 13 87.07 2.47 -24.96
CA ASP A 13 88.33 2.56 -24.23
C ASP A 13 88.85 1.16 -23.92
N GLY A 14 89.58 0.61 -24.89
CA GLY A 14 90.42 -0.56 -24.67
C GLY A 14 91.40 -0.34 -23.51
N PRO A 15 91.98 -1.40 -22.94
CA PRO A 15 92.92 -1.32 -21.82
C PRO A 15 94.00 -0.27 -22.14
N ARG A 16 94.25 0.67 -21.20
CA ARG A 16 95.24 1.76 -21.36
C ARG A 16 96.56 1.18 -21.88
N LYS A 17 96.82 1.31 -23.17
CA LYS A 17 97.99 0.66 -23.77
C LYS A 17 99.22 1.46 -23.40
N LYS A 18 100.25 0.75 -22.99
CA LYS A 18 101.55 1.36 -22.69
C LYS A 18 102.23 1.70 -24.03
N LEU A 19 102.84 2.87 -24.11
CA LEU A 19 103.64 3.23 -25.28
C LEU A 19 104.81 2.26 -25.40
N THR A 20 104.92 1.58 -26.53
CA THR A 20 106.01 0.64 -26.81
C THR A 20 107.18 1.30 -27.57
N GLY A 21 106.90 2.36 -28.33
CA GLY A 21 107.90 3.11 -29.10
C GLY A 21 108.75 4.03 -28.23
N ILE A 22 110.08 3.91 -28.34
CA ILE A 22 111.04 4.77 -27.62
C ILE A 22 110.83 6.24 -27.98
N ASP A 23 110.58 6.54 -29.26
CA ASP A 23 110.36 7.92 -29.73
C ASP A 23 109.04 8.50 -29.21
N SER A 24 107.97 7.72 -29.18
CA SER A 24 106.68 8.13 -28.61
C SER A 24 106.77 8.38 -27.10
N GLN A 25 107.55 7.56 -26.38
CA GLN A 25 107.86 7.80 -24.96
C GLN A 25 108.69 9.08 -24.76
N ARG A 26 109.68 9.34 -25.63
CA ARG A 26 110.49 10.57 -25.58
C ARG A 26 109.64 11.82 -25.83
N ILE A 27 108.78 11.80 -26.84
CA ILE A 27 107.88 12.93 -27.16
C ILE A 27 107.00 13.27 -25.95
N LEU A 28 106.40 12.27 -25.29
CA LEU A 28 105.58 12.50 -24.11
C LEU A 28 106.41 12.94 -22.90
N ARG A 29 107.62 12.41 -22.71
CA ARG A 29 108.52 12.85 -21.63
C ARG A 29 108.91 14.32 -21.78
N VAL A 30 109.20 14.79 -23.00
CA VAL A 30 109.50 16.21 -23.25
C VAL A 30 108.31 17.09 -22.86
N LEU A 31 107.09 16.68 -23.19
CA LEU A 31 105.89 17.40 -22.78
C LEU A 31 105.65 17.35 -21.26
N ASP A 32 105.86 16.19 -20.62
CA ASP A 32 105.73 16.03 -19.18
C ASP A 32 106.76 16.91 -18.43
N GLU A 33 108.01 16.96 -18.89
CA GLU A 33 109.05 17.86 -18.37
C GLU A 33 108.69 19.33 -18.57
N TYR A 34 108.13 19.68 -19.73
CA TYR A 34 107.69 21.05 -20.02
C TYR A 34 106.54 21.48 -19.12
N ILE A 35 105.55 20.60 -18.90
CA ILE A 35 104.45 20.83 -17.95
C ILE A 35 105.01 21.05 -16.54
N ILE A 36 105.95 20.22 -16.07
CA ILE A 36 106.53 20.36 -14.72
C ILE A 36 107.29 21.69 -14.58
N LYS A 37 108.06 22.09 -15.59
CA LYS A 37 108.80 23.38 -15.59
C LYS A 37 107.85 24.57 -15.57
N LEU A 38 106.77 24.53 -16.36
CA LEU A 38 105.74 25.56 -16.34
C LEU A 38 105.04 25.63 -14.99
N GLU A 39 104.64 24.50 -14.42
CA GLU A 39 104.06 24.44 -13.08
C GLU A 39 105.01 24.96 -12.00
N LEU A 40 106.33 24.82 -12.17
CA LEU A 40 107.29 25.41 -11.24
C LEU A 40 107.32 26.93 -11.41
N LEU A 41 107.40 27.40 -12.65
CA LEU A 41 107.47 28.81 -13.00
C LEU A 41 106.19 29.56 -12.59
N SER A 42 105.02 28.91 -12.61
CA SER A 42 103.77 29.52 -12.13
C SER A 42 103.80 29.80 -10.63
N CYS A 43 104.43 28.91 -9.86
CA CYS A 43 104.41 28.99 -8.42
C CYS A 43 105.62 29.73 -7.82
N LEU A 44 106.68 29.93 -8.60
CA LEU A 44 107.94 30.50 -8.12
C LEU A 44 107.84 31.99 -7.72
N PRO A 45 107.15 32.88 -8.47
CA PRO A 45 106.99 34.27 -8.07
C PRO A 45 106.36 34.46 -6.67
N PRO A 46 105.19 33.88 -6.33
CA PRO A 46 104.63 34.01 -4.98
C PRO A 46 105.47 33.31 -3.91
N ALA A 47 106.17 32.22 -4.27
CA ALA A 47 107.10 31.55 -3.36
C ALA A 47 108.30 32.44 -2.98
N LEU A 48 108.80 33.29 -3.89
CA LEU A 48 109.89 34.22 -3.61
C LEU A 48 109.49 35.35 -2.66
N GLU A 49 108.22 35.75 -2.66
CA GLU A 49 107.71 36.77 -1.73
C GLU A 49 107.61 36.23 -0.30
N GLN A 50 107.25 34.94 -0.14
CA GLN A 50 106.96 34.30 1.13
C GLN A 50 107.98 33.23 1.56
N ILE A 51 109.26 33.36 1.15
CA ILE A 51 110.32 32.35 1.38
C ILE A 51 110.41 31.90 2.85
N ASP A 52 110.27 32.81 3.80
CA ASP A 52 110.43 32.49 5.23
C ASP A 52 109.35 31.55 5.78
N ARG A 53 108.13 31.61 5.22
CA ARG A 53 107.01 30.71 5.57
C ARG A 53 107.19 29.29 5.02
N LEU A 54 108.14 29.11 4.11
CA LEU A 54 108.38 27.86 3.40
C LEU A 54 109.67 27.16 3.86
N SER A 55 110.33 27.70 4.89
CA SER A 55 111.62 27.24 5.40
C SER A 55 111.63 25.75 5.81
N ILE A 56 110.52 25.24 6.31
CA ILE A 56 110.36 23.84 6.75
C ILE A 56 110.19 22.90 5.55
N ASP A 57 109.52 23.36 4.48
CA ASP A 57 109.09 22.48 3.38
C ASP A 57 110.10 22.36 2.24
N LEU A 58 110.98 23.35 2.05
CA LEU A 58 111.97 23.34 0.96
C LEU A 58 113.31 22.74 1.35
N GLY A 59 113.63 22.66 2.64
CA GLY A 59 114.98 22.29 3.09
C GLY A 59 115.98 23.44 2.95
N ALA A 60 117.11 23.33 3.66
CA ALA A 60 118.08 24.41 3.81
C ALA A 60 118.69 24.86 2.46
N ASP A 61 119.07 23.91 1.60
CA ASP A 61 119.76 24.20 0.35
C ASP A 61 118.87 24.91 -0.69
N LEU A 62 117.66 24.41 -0.91
CA LEU A 62 116.69 25.05 -1.82
C LEU A 62 116.27 26.43 -1.33
N ARG A 63 116.13 26.60 -0.01
CA ARG A 63 115.83 27.91 0.59
C ARG A 63 116.96 28.91 0.32
N LEU A 64 118.22 28.52 0.53
CA LEU A 64 119.37 29.38 0.26
C LEU A 64 119.46 29.76 -1.21
N GLN A 65 119.19 28.82 -2.11
CA GLN A 65 119.18 29.06 -3.56
C GLN A 65 118.06 30.04 -3.98
N LEU A 66 116.86 29.94 -3.39
CA LEU A 66 115.78 30.89 -3.66
C LEU A 66 116.04 32.28 -3.08
N ILE A 67 116.67 32.38 -1.90
CA ILE A 67 117.10 33.67 -1.33
C ILE A 67 118.14 34.32 -2.23
N HIS A 68 119.12 33.53 -2.69
CA HIS A 68 120.13 34.00 -3.64
C HIS A 68 119.48 34.48 -4.95
N TYR A 69 118.57 33.70 -5.51
CA TYR A 69 117.82 34.07 -6.71
C TYR A 69 116.99 35.35 -6.52
N ARG A 70 116.30 35.50 -5.37
CA ARG A 70 115.57 36.74 -5.03
C ARG A 70 116.51 37.94 -4.98
N SER A 71 117.69 37.80 -4.38
CA SER A 71 118.69 38.88 -4.31
C SER A 71 119.20 39.26 -5.70
N LEU A 72 119.37 38.28 -6.60
CA LEU A 72 119.79 38.52 -7.99
C LEU A 72 118.69 39.23 -8.79
N ILE A 73 117.42 38.82 -8.64
CA ILE A 73 116.28 39.52 -9.27
C ILE A 73 116.17 40.96 -8.78
N GLN A 74 116.32 41.20 -7.47
CA GLN A 74 116.27 42.55 -6.91
C GLN A 74 117.40 43.44 -7.43
N LYS A 75 118.63 42.91 -7.53
CA LYS A 75 119.76 43.62 -8.14
C LYS A 75 119.51 43.92 -9.62
N ALA A 76 119.00 42.95 -10.37
CA ALA A 76 118.66 43.10 -11.79
C ALA A 76 117.49 44.06 -12.07
N GLY A 77 116.61 44.31 -11.09
CA GLY A 77 115.55 45.32 -11.18
C GLY A 77 116.01 46.75 -10.92
N LEU A 78 117.15 46.93 -10.26
CA LEU A 78 117.73 48.24 -9.88
C LEU A 78 118.86 48.68 -10.84
N GLU A 79 119.58 47.74 -11.43
CA GLU A 79 120.62 47.99 -12.44
C GLU A 79 120.20 47.38 -13.78
N ARG A 80 120.40 48.09 -14.90
CA ARG A 80 120.22 47.48 -16.24
C ARG A 80 121.06 46.21 -16.33
N LEU A 81 120.40 45.11 -16.72
CA LEU A 81 120.93 43.74 -16.79
C LEU A 81 122.35 43.70 -17.37
N SER A 82 123.28 43.12 -16.61
CA SER A 82 124.61 42.77 -17.09
C SER A 82 124.59 41.31 -17.54
N ASP A 83 125.23 40.95 -18.65
CA ASP A 83 125.32 39.55 -19.12
C ASP A 83 125.80 38.57 -18.03
N LYS A 84 126.59 39.07 -17.06
CA LYS A 84 127.06 38.30 -15.91
C LYS A 84 125.95 38.00 -14.90
N THR A 85 125.03 38.93 -14.65
CA THR A 85 123.92 38.71 -13.70
C THR A 85 122.85 37.79 -14.29
N GLU A 86 122.63 37.83 -15.60
CA GLU A 86 121.77 36.88 -16.30
C GLU A 86 122.33 35.45 -16.31
N SER A 87 123.62 35.28 -16.62
CA SER A 87 124.28 33.96 -16.54
C SER A 87 124.23 33.38 -15.13
N GLN A 88 124.46 34.21 -14.10
CA GLN A 88 124.34 33.77 -12.70
C GLN A 88 122.90 33.42 -12.30
N ALA A 89 121.92 34.22 -12.72
CA ALA A 89 120.51 33.94 -12.45
C ALA A 89 120.04 32.65 -13.12
N THR A 90 120.50 32.36 -14.35
CA THR A 90 120.18 31.12 -15.05
C THR A 90 120.81 29.90 -14.41
N GLU A 91 122.07 29.96 -13.97
CA GLU A 91 122.73 28.88 -13.23
C GLU A 91 122.03 28.59 -11.90
N VAL A 92 121.65 29.64 -11.15
CA VAL A 92 120.90 29.49 -9.90
C VAL A 92 119.50 28.93 -10.16
N MET A 93 118.80 29.39 -11.20
CA MET A 93 117.50 28.84 -11.60
C MET A 93 117.59 27.37 -12.03
N GLN A 94 118.65 26.98 -12.75
CA GLN A 94 118.91 25.58 -13.07
C GLN A 94 119.18 24.75 -11.83
N SER A 95 119.91 25.29 -10.85
CA SER A 95 120.12 24.63 -9.55
C SER A 95 118.81 24.47 -8.78
N ILE A 96 117.95 25.49 -8.76
CA ILE A 96 116.62 25.45 -8.14
C ILE A 96 115.75 24.37 -8.82
N ILE A 97 115.70 24.36 -10.16
CA ILE A 97 114.96 23.36 -10.93
C ILE A 97 115.47 21.95 -10.57
N ARG A 98 116.79 21.73 -10.56
CA ARG A 98 117.39 20.44 -10.16
C ARG A 98 117.03 20.08 -8.71
N GLY A 99 117.08 21.03 -7.79
CA GLY A 99 116.71 20.81 -6.39
C GLY A 99 115.25 20.39 -6.23
N PHE A 100 114.32 20.98 -6.99
CA PHE A 100 112.92 20.54 -7.01
C PHE A 100 112.70 19.19 -7.70
N TYR A 101 113.56 18.82 -8.66
CA TYR A 101 113.55 17.46 -9.24
C TYR A 101 114.04 16.40 -8.25
N VAL A 102 115.07 16.73 -7.44
CA VAL A 102 115.60 15.83 -6.41
C VAL A 102 114.66 15.71 -5.21
N ASN A 103 113.88 16.78 -4.92
CA ASN A 103 112.87 16.78 -3.86
C ASN A 103 111.45 17.04 -4.40
N PRO A 104 110.76 16.00 -4.93
CA PRO A 104 109.39 16.13 -5.45
C PRO A 104 108.37 16.57 -4.39
N SER A 105 108.61 16.25 -3.12
CA SER A 105 107.73 16.63 -2.01
C SER A 105 107.71 18.15 -1.80
N ALA A 106 108.87 18.81 -1.93
CA ALA A 106 108.96 20.28 -1.89
C ALA A 106 108.15 20.92 -3.03
N MET A 107 108.20 20.35 -4.22
CA MET A 107 107.42 20.80 -5.39
C MET A 107 105.90 20.61 -5.17
N SER A 108 105.48 19.48 -4.61
CA SER A 108 104.06 19.24 -4.28
C SER A 108 103.54 20.19 -3.20
N ASN A 109 104.35 20.48 -2.17
CA ASN A 109 104.01 21.41 -1.10
C ASN A 109 103.94 22.86 -1.61
N LEU A 110 104.82 23.23 -2.53
CA LEU A 110 104.81 24.54 -3.15
C LEU A 110 103.55 24.71 -4.04
N LYS A 111 103.22 23.70 -4.85
CA LYS A 111 101.98 23.70 -5.63
C LYS A 111 100.74 23.80 -4.77
N SER A 112 100.64 23.04 -3.68
CA SER A 112 99.43 23.05 -2.83
C SER A 112 99.23 24.40 -2.11
N LYS A 113 100.32 25.02 -1.66
CA LYS A 113 100.29 26.33 -0.98
C LYS A 113 99.98 27.48 -1.92
N PHE A 114 100.60 27.51 -3.10
CA PHE A 114 100.50 28.63 -4.04
C PHE A 114 99.57 28.33 -5.23
N TYR A 115 98.77 27.26 -5.19
CA TYR A 115 97.82 26.94 -6.26
C TYR A 115 96.86 28.10 -6.55
N LYS A 116 96.43 28.80 -5.49
CA LYS A 116 95.45 29.89 -5.55
C LYS A 116 96.05 31.25 -5.92
N ASP A 117 97.35 31.43 -5.69
CA ASP A 117 98.08 32.67 -5.95
C ASP A 117 98.62 32.73 -7.40
N GLN A 118 98.38 31.67 -8.18
CA GLN A 118 98.77 31.56 -9.58
C GLN A 118 97.82 32.34 -10.51
N SER A 119 98.38 32.92 -11.57
CA SER A 119 97.60 33.56 -12.61
C SER A 119 96.58 32.59 -13.24
N PRO A 120 95.28 32.95 -13.30
CA PRO A 120 94.25 32.10 -13.90
C PRO A 120 94.57 31.67 -15.32
N SER A 121 95.09 32.59 -16.14
CA SER A 121 95.46 32.32 -17.54
C SER A 121 96.59 31.30 -17.65
N PHE A 122 97.55 31.32 -16.72
CA PHE A 122 98.67 30.38 -16.71
C PHE A 122 98.22 28.98 -16.28
N ASN A 123 97.30 28.88 -15.31
CA ASN A 123 96.67 27.64 -14.89
C ASN A 123 95.82 27.01 -16.00
N GLU A 124 95.05 27.83 -16.72
CA GLU A 124 94.29 27.37 -17.88
C GLU A 124 95.21 26.84 -18.99
N TYR A 125 96.33 27.51 -19.25
CA TYR A 125 97.33 27.04 -20.20
C TYR A 125 97.93 25.68 -19.80
N ILE A 126 98.34 25.50 -18.54
CA ILE A 126 98.80 24.18 -18.03
C ILE A 126 97.70 23.13 -18.19
N LYS A 127 96.44 23.45 -17.91
CA LYS A 127 95.31 22.53 -18.06
C LYS A 127 95.14 22.10 -19.52
N LYS A 128 95.14 23.04 -20.47
CA LYS A 128 95.07 22.74 -21.91
C LYS A 128 96.25 21.92 -22.38
N LEU A 129 97.45 22.15 -21.84
CA LEU A 129 98.63 21.37 -22.15
C LEU A 129 98.51 19.92 -21.62
N LYS A 130 97.91 19.71 -20.45
CA LYS A 130 97.59 18.37 -19.93
C LYS A 130 96.51 17.65 -20.75
N GLU A 131 95.47 18.37 -21.18
CA GLU A 131 94.44 17.84 -22.11
C GLU A 131 95.05 17.44 -23.46
N PHE A 132 95.95 18.27 -24.00
CA PHE A 132 96.69 17.98 -25.21
C PHE A 132 97.57 16.73 -25.03
N ARG A 133 98.26 16.61 -23.89
CA ARG A 133 99.06 15.45 -23.53
C ARG A 133 98.23 14.16 -23.48
N SER A 134 96.98 14.18 -22.99
CA SER A 134 96.09 13.01 -23.06
C SER A 134 95.68 12.66 -24.48
N VAL A 135 95.35 13.65 -25.31
CA VAL A 135 94.99 13.41 -26.72
C VAL A 135 96.18 12.86 -27.51
N LEU A 136 97.38 13.38 -27.27
CA LEU A 136 98.60 12.87 -27.88
C LEU A 136 98.93 11.45 -27.42
N LEU A 137 98.73 11.15 -26.13
CA LEU A 137 98.88 9.78 -25.63
C LEU A 137 97.96 8.83 -26.39
N ASP A 138 96.68 9.17 -26.50
CA ASP A 138 95.70 8.35 -27.22
C ASP A 138 96.09 8.18 -28.68
N ARG A 139 96.49 9.26 -29.36
CA ARG A 139 96.98 9.24 -30.76
C ARG A 139 98.22 8.37 -30.95
N LEU A 140 99.20 8.44 -30.04
CA LEU A 140 100.45 7.69 -30.11
C LEU A 140 100.26 6.20 -29.74
N VAL A 141 99.20 5.90 -28.99
CA VAL A 141 98.82 4.56 -28.57
C VAL A 141 97.92 3.87 -29.61
N THR A 142 97.09 4.62 -30.32
CA THR A 142 96.23 4.08 -31.37
C THR A 142 97.05 3.62 -32.57
N SER A 143 96.92 2.33 -32.92
CA SER A 143 97.48 1.81 -34.17
C SER A 143 96.63 2.27 -35.36
N ARG A 144 97.26 2.47 -36.52
CA ARG A 144 96.55 2.77 -37.79
C ARG A 144 95.43 1.78 -38.08
N GLN A 145 95.62 0.50 -37.77
CA GLN A 145 94.60 -0.53 -37.98
C GLN A 145 93.39 -0.34 -37.05
N GLU A 146 93.62 0.09 -35.82
CA GLU A 146 92.56 0.32 -34.84
C GLU A 146 91.74 1.56 -35.19
N GLU A 147 92.38 2.61 -35.72
CA GLU A 147 91.69 3.80 -36.22
C GLU A 147 90.79 3.45 -37.42
N VAL A 148 91.25 2.59 -38.34
CA VAL A 148 90.44 2.08 -39.46
C VAL A 148 89.26 1.24 -38.94
N ASN A 149 89.49 0.31 -38.01
CA ASN A 149 88.42 -0.52 -37.44
C ASN A 149 87.38 0.33 -36.68
N ARG A 150 87.83 1.36 -35.94
CA ARG A 150 86.95 2.31 -35.26
C ARG A 150 86.08 3.06 -36.26
N ASN A 151 86.67 3.58 -37.33
CA ASN A 151 85.95 4.30 -38.37
C ASN A 151 84.95 3.39 -39.11
N GLN A 152 85.29 2.14 -39.38
CA GLN A 152 84.36 1.16 -39.95
C GLN A 152 83.19 0.86 -39.01
N SER A 153 83.46 0.68 -37.72
CA SER A 153 82.42 0.45 -36.70
C SER A 153 81.47 1.66 -36.59
N LEU A 154 82.01 2.88 -36.66
CA LEU A 154 81.20 4.10 -36.66
C LEU A 154 80.28 4.17 -37.87
N LYS A 155 80.76 3.84 -39.07
CA LYS A 155 79.91 3.82 -40.28
C LYS A 155 78.74 2.84 -40.16
N VAL A 156 78.99 1.63 -39.67
CA VAL A 156 77.92 0.63 -39.45
C VAL A 156 76.88 1.15 -38.44
N LEU A 157 77.33 1.83 -37.39
CA LEU A 157 76.43 2.45 -36.41
C LEU A 157 75.61 3.60 -37.01
N GLU A 158 76.21 4.40 -37.89
CA GLU A 158 75.51 5.48 -38.62
C GLU A 158 74.43 4.92 -39.54
N GLU A 159 74.75 3.93 -40.37
CA GLU A 159 73.79 3.26 -41.25
C GLU A 159 72.64 2.62 -40.45
N ARG A 160 72.96 1.95 -39.33
CA ARG A 160 71.94 1.39 -38.44
C ARG A 160 71.08 2.48 -37.80
N ARG A 161 71.68 3.61 -37.41
CA ARG A 161 70.94 4.75 -36.84
C ARG A 161 69.97 5.33 -37.88
N GLU A 162 70.39 5.44 -39.13
CA GLU A 162 69.53 5.91 -40.23
C GLU A 162 68.36 4.96 -40.49
N ALA A 163 68.62 3.65 -40.57
CA ALA A 163 67.56 2.65 -40.71
C ALA A 163 66.55 2.71 -39.56
N LEU A 164 67.03 2.77 -38.31
CA LEU A 164 66.16 2.92 -37.14
C LEU A 164 65.39 4.25 -37.16
N SER A 165 65.98 5.33 -37.67
CA SER A 165 65.30 6.62 -37.81
C SER A 165 64.13 6.52 -38.81
N ILE A 166 64.31 5.79 -39.91
CA ILE A 166 63.24 5.57 -40.91
C ILE A 166 62.11 4.73 -40.29
N ASP A 167 62.45 3.64 -39.60
CA ASP A 167 61.47 2.79 -38.93
C ASP A 167 60.68 3.54 -37.86
N LEU A 168 61.35 4.37 -37.06
CA LEU A 168 60.70 5.24 -36.07
C LEU A 168 59.71 6.20 -36.72
N VAL A 169 60.05 6.81 -37.86
CA VAL A 169 59.13 7.69 -38.59
C VAL A 169 57.93 6.91 -39.14
N SER A 170 58.16 5.70 -39.69
CA SER A 170 57.09 4.84 -40.19
C SER A 170 56.10 4.44 -39.09
N ILE A 171 56.61 3.94 -37.97
CA ILE A 171 55.82 3.53 -36.81
C ILE A 171 55.05 4.72 -36.24
N ASN A 172 55.69 5.88 -36.07
CA ASN A 172 55.01 7.09 -35.60
C ASN A 172 53.85 7.50 -36.52
N LYS A 173 54.02 7.35 -37.84
CA LYS A 173 52.96 7.63 -38.81
C LYS A 173 51.79 6.65 -38.69
N GLU A 174 52.06 5.37 -38.44
CA GLU A 174 51.02 4.36 -38.20
C GLU A 174 50.26 4.62 -36.90
N VAL A 175 50.98 4.93 -35.82
CA VAL A 175 50.40 5.33 -34.54
C VAL A 175 49.51 6.56 -34.71
N GLN A 176 49.98 7.59 -35.42
CA GLN A 176 49.20 8.80 -35.68
C GLN A 176 47.92 8.51 -36.48
N LYS A 177 47.98 7.62 -37.48
CA LYS A 177 46.79 7.18 -38.23
C LYS A 177 45.81 6.39 -37.36
N ALA A 178 46.30 5.55 -36.47
CA ALA A 178 45.45 4.80 -35.55
C ALA A 178 44.76 5.72 -34.54
N VAL A 179 45.49 6.69 -34.00
CA VAL A 179 44.95 7.71 -33.08
C VAL A 179 43.89 8.55 -33.78
N SER A 180 44.14 9.06 -34.99
CA SER A 180 43.17 9.89 -35.70
C SER A 180 41.88 9.12 -36.05
N LYS A 181 41.99 7.87 -36.49
CA LYS A 181 40.82 6.99 -36.71
C LYS A 181 40.02 6.82 -35.43
N ARG A 182 40.69 6.47 -34.33
CA ARG A 182 40.05 6.30 -33.01
C ARG A 182 39.34 7.58 -32.56
N ASP A 183 39.96 8.73 -32.75
CA ASP A 183 39.36 10.03 -32.37
C ASP A 183 38.14 10.36 -33.22
N THR A 184 38.14 10.05 -34.52
CA THR A 184 36.96 10.22 -35.38
C THR A 184 35.81 9.30 -34.98
N ASP A 185 36.10 8.05 -34.63
CA ASP A 185 35.08 7.08 -34.21
C ASP A 185 34.53 7.43 -32.82
N LEU A 186 35.38 7.88 -31.89
CA LEU A 186 34.95 8.42 -30.61
C LEU A 186 34.08 9.66 -30.79
N GLY A 187 34.42 10.55 -31.73
CA GLY A 187 33.60 11.71 -32.10
C GLY A 187 32.18 11.31 -32.53
N LYS A 188 32.06 10.34 -33.45
CA LYS A 188 30.77 9.81 -33.91
C LYS A 188 29.96 9.18 -32.77
N LYS A 189 30.60 8.33 -31.95
CA LYS A 189 29.95 7.68 -30.80
C LYS A 189 29.49 8.71 -29.76
N ASN A 190 30.29 9.74 -29.49
CA ASN A 190 29.94 10.82 -28.57
C ASN A 190 28.77 11.66 -29.08
N ALA A 191 28.69 11.93 -30.39
CA ALA A 191 27.55 12.62 -31.00
C ALA A 191 26.27 11.78 -30.86
N ASN A 192 26.33 10.48 -31.16
CA ASN A 192 25.20 9.57 -30.99
C ASN A 192 24.77 9.46 -29.52
N LEU A 193 25.73 9.39 -28.59
CA LEU A 193 25.43 9.39 -27.15
C LEU A 193 24.72 10.67 -26.71
N LYS A 194 25.11 11.84 -27.24
CA LYS A 194 24.41 13.11 -26.96
C LYS A 194 22.99 13.09 -27.49
N TYR A 195 22.79 12.62 -28.73
CA TYR A 195 21.46 12.50 -29.34
C TYR A 195 20.55 11.56 -28.54
N LEU A 196 21.01 10.34 -28.27
CA LEU A 196 20.25 9.34 -27.51
C LEU A 196 19.93 9.81 -26.09
N LYS A 197 20.84 10.54 -25.42
CA LYS A 197 20.55 11.14 -24.12
C LYS A 197 19.43 12.19 -24.21
N ALA A 198 19.49 13.08 -25.19
CA ALA A 198 18.44 14.08 -25.39
C ALA A 198 17.08 13.44 -25.70
N GLU A 199 17.05 12.41 -26.56
CA GLU A 199 15.84 11.66 -26.88
C GLU A 199 15.26 10.93 -25.66
N MET A 200 16.11 10.32 -24.84
CA MET A 200 15.70 9.70 -23.59
C MET A 200 15.11 10.72 -22.61
N GLU A 201 15.70 11.91 -22.49
CA GLU A 201 15.18 12.98 -21.65
C GLU A 201 13.82 13.49 -22.16
N THR A 202 13.63 13.61 -23.47
CA THR A 202 12.32 13.99 -24.03
C THR A 202 11.27 12.90 -23.81
N LEU A 203 11.61 11.63 -24.02
CA LEU A 203 10.70 10.51 -23.77
C LEU A 203 10.32 10.40 -22.29
N GLN A 204 11.27 10.61 -21.38
CA GLN A 204 10.99 10.62 -19.95
C GLN A 204 10.04 11.75 -19.56
N ARG A 205 10.21 12.95 -20.15
CA ARG A 205 9.31 14.07 -19.90
C ARG A 205 7.90 13.80 -20.42
N MET A 206 7.78 13.30 -21.65
CA MET A 206 6.48 12.92 -22.23
C MET A 206 5.79 11.85 -21.37
N HIS A 207 6.52 10.82 -20.94
CA HIS A 207 5.96 9.79 -20.08
C HIS A 207 5.50 10.35 -18.73
N GLN A 208 6.26 11.27 -18.13
CA GLN A 208 5.85 11.94 -16.89
C GLN A 208 4.57 12.77 -17.10
N GLU A 209 4.45 13.49 -18.21
CA GLU A 209 3.25 14.24 -18.57
C GLU A 209 2.05 13.30 -18.74
N ASP A 210 2.18 12.19 -19.47
CA ASP A 210 1.13 11.18 -19.66
C ASP A 210 0.66 10.59 -18.32
N VAL A 211 1.60 10.26 -17.43
CA VAL A 211 1.29 9.74 -16.09
C VAL A 211 0.55 10.78 -15.26
N GLN A 212 0.91 12.07 -15.35
CA GLN A 212 0.19 13.13 -14.65
C GLN A 212 -1.22 13.33 -15.22
N LEU A 213 -1.38 13.34 -16.54
CA LEU A 213 -2.68 13.43 -17.20
C LEU A 213 -3.61 12.28 -16.77
N ALA A 214 -3.10 11.04 -16.78
CA ALA A 214 -3.88 9.88 -16.32
C ALA A 214 -4.26 9.98 -14.83
N ARG A 215 -3.36 10.51 -13.98
CA ARG A 215 -3.67 10.74 -12.55
C ARG A 215 -4.75 11.81 -12.36
N ASP A 216 -4.68 12.90 -13.11
CA ASP A 216 -5.66 13.98 -13.03
C ASP A 216 -7.02 13.54 -13.56
N GLU A 217 -7.06 12.79 -14.68
CA GLU A 217 -8.29 12.22 -15.20
C GLU A 217 -8.93 11.23 -14.22
N THR A 218 -8.14 10.32 -13.65
CA THR A 218 -8.67 9.36 -12.66
C THR A 218 -9.14 10.06 -11.38
N LYS A 219 -8.48 11.14 -10.96
CA LYS A 219 -8.93 11.96 -9.82
C LYS A 219 -10.25 12.67 -10.14
N LYS A 220 -10.35 13.33 -11.29
CA LYS A 220 -11.61 13.96 -11.75
C LYS A 220 -12.75 12.97 -11.86
N GLN A 221 -12.50 11.79 -12.43
CA GLN A 221 -13.50 10.72 -12.49
C GLN A 221 -13.94 10.29 -11.09
N LYS A 222 -13.01 10.05 -10.16
CA LYS A 222 -13.35 9.69 -8.76
C LYS A 222 -14.19 10.76 -8.07
N GLU A 223 -13.84 12.03 -8.23
CA GLU A 223 -14.61 13.15 -7.68
C GLU A 223 -16.01 13.23 -8.29
N GLN A 224 -16.13 13.06 -9.61
CA GLN A 224 -17.41 13.04 -10.31
C GLN A 224 -18.28 11.85 -9.87
N TYR A 225 -17.72 10.64 -9.80
CA TYR A 225 -18.43 9.46 -9.30
C TYR A 225 -18.84 9.64 -7.83
N GLY A 226 -17.98 10.21 -6.99
CA GLY A 226 -18.26 10.51 -5.59
C GLY A 226 -19.42 11.50 -5.44
N SER A 227 -19.41 12.60 -6.20
CA SER A 227 -20.48 13.60 -6.21
C SER A 227 -21.80 13.02 -6.72
N ASN A 228 -21.78 12.29 -7.84
CA ASN A 228 -22.96 11.64 -8.40
C ASN A 228 -23.56 10.61 -7.43
N HIS A 229 -22.70 9.81 -6.78
CA HIS A 229 -23.14 8.84 -5.78
C HIS A 229 -23.75 9.53 -4.55
N LEU A 230 -23.14 10.61 -4.06
CA LEU A 230 -23.67 11.38 -2.94
C LEU A 230 -25.04 11.99 -3.27
N GLN A 231 -25.19 12.58 -4.45
CA GLN A 231 -26.46 13.14 -4.92
C GLN A 231 -27.54 12.06 -5.07
N ARG A 232 -27.18 10.87 -5.59
CA ARG A 232 -28.11 9.74 -5.69
C ARG A 232 -28.54 9.25 -4.31
N LYS A 233 -27.60 9.16 -3.35
CA LYS A 233 -27.89 8.78 -1.97
C LYS A 233 -28.84 9.77 -1.30
N GLN A 234 -28.63 11.07 -1.49
CA GLN A 234 -29.53 12.12 -0.99
C GLN A 234 -30.94 11.99 -1.57
N LYS A 235 -31.07 11.85 -2.90
CA LYS A 235 -32.37 11.65 -3.56
C LYS A 235 -33.11 10.41 -3.06
N LEU A 236 -32.41 9.29 -2.88
CA LEU A 236 -33.00 8.06 -2.34
C LEU A 236 -33.46 8.24 -0.89
N SER A 237 -32.64 8.88 -0.05
CA SER A 237 -33.02 9.19 1.33
C SER A 237 -34.24 10.11 1.41
N GLU A 238 -34.32 11.14 0.57
CA GLU A 238 -35.48 12.02 0.49
C GLU A 238 -36.73 11.25 0.03
N GLN A 239 -36.59 10.33 -0.94
CA GLN A 239 -37.67 9.46 -1.38
C GLN A 239 -38.15 8.54 -0.24
N GLU A 240 -37.25 7.89 0.49
CA GLU A 240 -37.58 7.06 1.65
C GLU A 240 -38.32 7.86 2.73
N ILE A 241 -37.84 9.08 3.05
CA ILE A 241 -38.52 9.99 3.99
C ILE A 241 -39.92 10.35 3.49
N SER A 242 -40.08 10.61 2.18
CA SER A 242 -41.39 10.94 1.61
C SER A 242 -42.36 9.75 1.64
N GLN A 243 -41.88 8.54 1.38
CA GLN A 243 -42.69 7.33 1.39
C GLN A 243 -43.09 6.93 2.81
N THR A 244 -42.16 6.99 3.76
CA THR A 244 -42.46 6.73 5.18
C THR A 244 -43.49 7.72 5.71
N LYS A 245 -43.39 9.02 5.36
CA LYS A 245 -44.44 10.01 5.69
C LYS A 245 -45.81 9.63 5.11
N LYS A 246 -45.86 9.22 3.84
CA LYS A 246 -47.12 8.78 3.20
C LYS A 246 -47.71 7.54 3.86
N LEU A 247 -46.88 6.53 4.15
CA LEU A 247 -47.32 5.31 4.82
C LEU A 247 -47.85 5.60 6.24
N ASN A 248 -47.15 6.44 7.00
CA ASN A 248 -47.62 6.86 8.33
C ASN A 248 -48.94 7.64 8.24
N GLY A 249 -49.09 8.54 7.27
CA GLY A 249 -50.36 9.23 7.02
C GLY A 249 -51.50 8.28 6.72
N ASN A 250 -51.29 7.31 5.82
CA ASN A 250 -52.28 6.28 5.50
C ASN A 250 -52.61 5.39 6.71
N LEU A 251 -51.62 5.03 7.52
CA LEU A 251 -51.84 4.27 8.75
C LEU A 251 -52.75 5.01 9.73
N ILE A 252 -52.52 6.31 9.92
CA ILE A 252 -53.34 7.16 10.79
C ILE A 252 -54.77 7.26 10.23
N ALA A 253 -54.91 7.52 8.93
CA ALA A 253 -56.22 7.60 8.28
C ALA A 253 -57.01 6.29 8.40
N ASN A 254 -56.34 5.14 8.21
CA ASN A 254 -56.96 3.82 8.38
C ASN A 254 -57.34 3.54 9.83
N ARG A 255 -56.52 3.94 10.81
CA ARG A 255 -56.88 3.81 12.23
C ARG A 255 -58.10 4.65 12.59
N GLN A 256 -58.22 5.86 12.03
CA GLN A 256 -59.37 6.72 12.22
C GLN A 256 -60.64 6.13 11.58
N SER A 257 -60.54 5.64 10.34
CA SER A 257 -61.68 5.01 9.67
C SER A 257 -62.12 3.72 10.37
N GLU A 258 -61.16 2.91 10.84
CA GLU A 258 -61.44 1.72 11.65
C GLU A 258 -62.15 2.09 12.97
N ALA A 259 -61.68 3.12 13.68
CA ALA A 259 -62.31 3.58 14.92
C ALA A 259 -63.78 3.98 14.69
N VAL A 260 -64.06 4.72 13.61
CA VAL A 260 -65.44 5.10 13.23
C VAL A 260 -66.29 3.87 12.90
N LEU A 261 -65.73 2.88 12.21
CA LEU A 261 -66.44 1.63 11.92
C LEU A 261 -66.72 0.81 13.19
N ARG A 262 -65.77 0.76 14.15
CA ARG A 262 -65.97 0.12 15.45
C ARG A 262 -67.07 0.80 16.25
N GLU A 263 -67.09 2.13 16.32
CA GLU A 263 -68.15 2.88 17.00
C GLU A 263 -69.52 2.66 16.35
N ARG A 264 -69.59 2.62 15.01
CA ARG A 264 -70.83 2.29 14.29
C ARG A 264 -71.27 0.87 14.57
N LYS A 265 -70.33 -0.08 14.61
CA LYS A 265 -70.61 -1.49 14.95
C LYS A 265 -71.19 -1.59 16.36
N GLU A 266 -70.55 -0.97 17.35
CA GLU A 266 -71.02 -0.95 18.75
C GLU A 266 -72.43 -0.36 18.86
N ARG A 267 -72.74 0.71 18.12
CA ARG A 267 -74.10 1.27 18.08
C ARG A 267 -75.14 0.29 17.53
N ILE A 268 -74.83 -0.41 16.44
CA ILE A 268 -75.74 -1.39 15.86
C ILE A 268 -75.88 -2.61 16.79
N GLU A 269 -74.81 -3.07 17.42
CA GLU A 269 -74.85 -4.15 18.42
C GLU A 269 -75.77 -3.75 19.59
N GLN A 270 -75.68 -2.52 20.11
CA GLN A 270 -76.59 -2.01 21.13
C GLN A 270 -78.06 -1.94 20.64
N GLU A 271 -78.30 -1.53 19.39
CA GLU A 271 -79.65 -1.55 18.80
C GLU A 271 -80.24 -2.96 18.71
N VAL A 272 -79.41 -3.95 18.31
CA VAL A 272 -79.80 -5.36 18.26
C VAL A 272 -80.08 -5.90 19.67
N ASP A 273 -79.22 -5.63 20.64
CA ASP A 273 -79.44 -6.04 22.03
C ASP A 273 -80.75 -5.44 22.58
N ASN A 274 -81.03 -4.17 22.27
CA ASN A 274 -82.29 -3.53 22.63
C ASN A 274 -83.51 -4.22 21.98
N TRP A 275 -83.39 -4.67 20.72
CA TRP A 275 -84.46 -5.41 20.05
C TRP A 275 -84.65 -6.81 20.63
N ILE A 276 -83.57 -7.51 20.97
CA ILE A 276 -83.61 -8.80 21.65
C ILE A 276 -84.30 -8.65 23.00
N GLN A 277 -83.91 -7.67 23.82
CA GLN A 277 -84.56 -7.44 25.12
C GLN A 277 -86.06 -7.17 25.00
N ARG A 278 -86.49 -6.38 24.02
CA ARG A 278 -87.92 -6.15 23.75
C ARG A 278 -88.63 -7.43 23.33
N TYR A 279 -88.02 -8.20 22.43
CA TYR A 279 -88.56 -9.47 21.97
C TYR A 279 -88.69 -10.48 23.12
N ASP A 280 -87.67 -10.61 23.97
CA ASP A 280 -87.67 -11.51 25.12
C ASP A 280 -88.74 -11.09 26.15
N SER A 281 -88.91 -9.77 26.38
CA SER A 281 -89.97 -9.24 27.25
C SER A 281 -91.36 -9.55 26.69
N ASP A 282 -91.61 -9.24 25.42
CA ASP A 282 -92.88 -9.51 24.76
C ASP A 282 -93.19 -11.01 24.75
N LEU A 283 -92.20 -11.85 24.47
CA LEU A 283 -92.35 -13.31 24.50
C LEU A 283 -92.67 -13.81 25.91
N GLY A 284 -92.00 -13.27 26.93
CA GLY A 284 -92.30 -13.53 28.34
C GLY A 284 -93.75 -13.18 28.69
N GLU A 285 -94.21 -11.98 28.35
CA GLU A 285 -95.61 -11.56 28.57
C GLU A 285 -96.62 -12.45 27.83
N LYS A 286 -96.28 -12.92 26.62
CA LYS A 286 -97.14 -13.88 25.89
C LYS A 286 -97.14 -15.25 26.57
N GLN A 287 -96.01 -15.71 27.08
CA GLN A 287 -95.91 -16.98 27.80
C GLN A 287 -96.72 -16.93 29.09
N ASP A 288 -96.56 -15.87 29.90
CA ASP A 288 -97.35 -15.66 31.12
C ASP A 288 -98.85 -15.69 30.81
N ARG A 289 -99.27 -15.04 29.71
CA ARG A 289 -100.67 -15.05 29.29
C ARG A 289 -101.15 -16.42 28.80
N ILE A 290 -100.28 -17.21 28.17
CA ILE A 290 -100.60 -18.59 27.78
C ILE A 290 -100.78 -19.44 29.05
N ASP A 291 -99.89 -19.28 30.02
CA ASP A 291 -99.94 -20.01 31.29
C ASP A 291 -101.21 -19.65 32.06
N ASP A 292 -101.55 -18.35 32.18
CA ASP A 292 -102.83 -17.88 32.77
C ASP A 292 -104.07 -18.47 32.08
N LEU A 293 -104.08 -18.49 30.75
CA LEU A 293 -105.20 -19.05 29.98
C LEU A 293 -105.29 -20.57 30.13
N THR A 294 -104.14 -21.24 30.24
CA THR A 294 -104.06 -22.67 30.45
C THR A 294 -104.59 -23.04 31.84
N GLU A 295 -104.22 -22.28 32.87
CA GLU A 295 -104.75 -22.42 34.23
C GLU A 295 -106.28 -22.23 34.25
N GLN A 296 -106.79 -21.17 33.61
CA GLN A 296 -108.25 -20.96 33.48
C GLN A 296 -108.96 -22.08 32.70
N LEU A 297 -108.31 -22.65 31.68
CA LEU A 297 -108.86 -23.79 30.94
C LEU A 297 -108.89 -25.06 31.78
N GLU A 298 -107.84 -25.31 32.57
CA GLU A 298 -107.78 -26.43 33.49
C GLU A 298 -108.85 -26.32 34.58
N GLU A 299 -109.01 -25.14 35.19
CA GLU A 299 -110.07 -24.84 36.16
C GLU A 299 -111.46 -25.09 35.54
N ARG A 300 -111.74 -24.47 34.38
CA ARG A 300 -113.01 -24.69 33.67
C ARG A 300 -113.23 -26.16 33.30
N SER A 301 -112.18 -26.89 32.93
CA SER A 301 -112.30 -28.32 32.63
C SER A 301 -112.63 -29.14 33.88
N SER A 302 -112.12 -28.73 35.05
CA SER A 302 -112.45 -29.33 36.35
C SER A 302 -113.90 -29.05 36.69
N ASP A 303 -114.35 -27.79 36.60
CA ASP A 303 -115.73 -27.39 36.84
C ASP A 303 -116.70 -28.15 35.93
N LEU A 304 -116.34 -28.33 34.66
CA LEU A 304 -117.16 -29.06 33.69
C LEU A 304 -117.27 -30.54 34.07
N LYS A 305 -116.17 -31.18 34.49
CA LYS A 305 -116.19 -32.55 35.03
C LYS A 305 -117.06 -32.66 36.29
N GLU A 306 -117.00 -31.70 37.19
CA GLU A 306 -117.87 -31.67 38.37
C GLU A 306 -119.34 -31.53 37.98
N LEU A 307 -119.64 -30.68 37.00
CA LEU A 307 -121.00 -30.47 36.51
C LEU A 307 -121.54 -31.72 35.80
N ASP A 308 -120.72 -32.38 34.98
CA ASP A 308 -121.05 -33.66 34.35
C ASP A 308 -121.34 -34.74 35.39
N GLN A 309 -120.55 -34.82 36.48
CA GLN A 309 -120.83 -35.73 37.59
C GLN A 309 -122.16 -35.41 38.27
N LYS A 310 -122.44 -34.12 38.52
CA LYS A 310 -123.74 -33.68 39.09
C LYS A 310 -124.90 -34.04 38.15
N LEU A 311 -124.76 -33.81 36.85
CA LEU A 311 -125.76 -34.17 35.85
C LEU A 311 -125.98 -35.68 35.77
N PHE A 312 -124.92 -36.49 35.84
CA PHE A 312 -125.02 -37.95 35.86
C PHE A 312 -125.80 -38.45 37.07
N VAL A 313 -125.56 -37.86 38.25
CA VAL A 313 -126.35 -38.17 39.46
C VAL A 313 -127.80 -37.74 39.28
N LEU A 314 -128.04 -36.52 38.79
CA LEU A 314 -129.39 -36.00 38.57
C LEU A 314 -130.17 -36.83 37.54
N GLU A 315 -129.53 -37.28 36.48
CA GLU A 315 -130.12 -38.12 35.43
C GLU A 315 -130.52 -39.49 36.01
N LYS A 316 -129.67 -40.08 36.85
CA LYS A 316 -129.99 -41.31 37.58
C LYS A 316 -131.19 -41.13 38.51
N GLU A 317 -131.22 -40.05 39.28
CA GLU A 317 -132.36 -39.70 40.15
C GLU A 317 -133.64 -39.44 39.33
N TYR A 318 -133.54 -38.72 38.21
CA TYR A 318 -134.65 -38.46 37.30
C TYR A 318 -135.22 -39.76 36.73
N LEU A 319 -134.37 -40.68 36.28
CA LEU A 319 -134.79 -41.99 35.78
C LEU A 319 -135.53 -42.79 36.85
N VAL A 320 -135.07 -42.79 38.11
CA VAL A 320 -135.77 -43.43 39.23
C VAL A 320 -137.16 -42.82 39.41
N VAL A 321 -137.28 -41.49 39.44
CA VAL A 321 -138.58 -40.80 39.59
C VAL A 321 -139.52 -41.10 38.41
N VAL A 322 -139.00 -41.16 37.18
CA VAL A 322 -139.79 -41.51 35.99
C VAL A 322 -140.27 -42.95 36.07
N GLU A 323 -139.40 -43.90 36.46
CA GLU A 323 -139.78 -45.30 36.66
C GLU A 323 -140.83 -45.46 37.77
N GLU A 324 -140.69 -44.75 38.90
CA GLU A 324 -141.68 -44.74 39.98
C GLU A 324 -143.03 -44.22 39.49
N ARG A 325 -143.05 -43.09 38.78
CA ARG A 325 -144.26 -42.54 38.16
C ARG A 325 -144.88 -43.51 37.13
N GLN A 326 -144.07 -44.24 36.37
CA GLN A 326 -144.57 -45.26 35.44
C GLN A 326 -145.20 -46.45 36.18
N LYS A 327 -144.59 -46.93 37.27
CA LYS A 327 -145.15 -48.00 38.11
C LYS A 327 -146.45 -47.57 38.78
N GLU A 328 -146.56 -46.33 39.25
CA GLU A 328 -147.80 -45.78 39.79
C GLU A 328 -148.91 -45.70 38.74
N ARG A 329 -148.59 -45.18 37.53
CA ARG A 329 -149.55 -45.14 36.41
C ARG A 329 -150.08 -46.54 36.07
N LYS A 330 -149.21 -47.55 36.00
CA LYS A 330 -149.60 -48.95 35.75
C LYS A 330 -150.54 -49.50 36.84
N LYS A 331 -150.26 -49.23 38.12
CA LYS A 331 -151.13 -49.66 39.24
C LYS A 331 -152.51 -49.02 39.20
N ILE A 332 -152.62 -47.75 38.79
CA ILE A 332 -153.91 -47.06 38.62
C ILE A 332 -154.70 -47.70 37.49
N GLU A 333 -154.03 -47.96 36.36
CA GLU A 333 -154.66 -48.54 35.16
C GLU A 333 -155.18 -49.98 35.40
N GLU A 334 -154.46 -50.78 36.19
CA GLU A 334 -154.92 -52.12 36.63
C GLU A 334 -156.17 -52.05 37.50
N LYS A 335 -156.23 -51.09 38.43
CA LYS A 335 -157.41 -50.87 39.29
C LYS A 335 -158.63 -50.43 38.47
N ASP A 336 -158.44 -49.55 37.49
CA ASP A 336 -159.52 -49.09 36.62
C ASP A 336 -160.07 -50.20 35.73
N LYS A 337 -159.23 -51.12 35.24
CA LYS A 337 -159.68 -52.30 34.47
C LYS A 337 -160.56 -53.22 35.33
N LEU A 338 -160.19 -53.44 36.58
CA LEU A 338 -160.96 -54.28 37.50
C LEU A 338 -162.35 -53.67 37.78
N LEU A 339 -162.39 -52.34 37.97
CA LEU A 339 -163.62 -51.60 38.22
C LEU A 339 -164.58 -51.65 37.02
N LYS A 340 -164.06 -51.52 35.80
CA LYS A 340 -164.85 -51.60 34.55
C LYS A 340 -165.57 -52.95 34.42
N LEU A 341 -164.88 -54.04 34.71
CA LEU A 341 -165.44 -55.40 34.62
C LEU A 341 -166.59 -55.62 35.62
N GLN A 342 -166.46 -55.09 36.83
CA GLN A 342 -167.52 -55.12 37.83
C GLN A 342 -168.74 -54.30 37.40
N THR A 343 -168.54 -53.12 36.80
CA THR A 343 -169.66 -52.29 36.31
C THR A 343 -170.42 -52.91 35.11
N GLU A 344 -169.74 -53.68 34.26
CA GLU A 344 -170.36 -54.40 33.12
C GLU A 344 -171.23 -55.58 33.57
N ALA A 345 -170.83 -56.28 34.63
CA ALA A 345 -171.64 -57.35 35.22
C ALA A 345 -172.94 -56.81 35.83
N VAL A 346 -172.88 -55.67 36.53
CA VAL A 346 -174.04 -55.03 37.17
C VAL A 346 -175.05 -54.51 36.14
N THR A 347 -174.58 -53.93 35.04
CA THR A 347 -175.45 -53.38 33.97
C THR A 347 -176.20 -54.47 33.20
N LYS A 348 -175.58 -55.63 32.95
CA LYS A 348 -176.26 -56.79 32.35
C LYS A 348 -177.39 -57.33 33.24
N LEU A 349 -177.19 -57.38 34.57
CA LEU A 349 -178.24 -57.80 35.52
C LEU A 349 -179.42 -56.82 35.56
N GLN A 350 -179.13 -55.51 35.53
CA GLN A 350 -180.18 -54.48 35.53
C GLN A 350 -181.02 -54.48 34.24
N TYR A 351 -180.43 -54.82 33.08
CA TYR A 351 -181.11 -54.88 31.80
C TYR A 351 -182.17 -56.00 31.75
N TYR A 352 -181.84 -57.22 32.18
CA TYR A 352 -182.78 -58.35 32.15
C TYR A 352 -183.96 -58.16 33.12
N TRP A 353 -183.73 -57.58 34.30
CA TRP A 353 -184.78 -57.36 35.30
C TRP A 353 -185.82 -56.32 34.86
N ARG A 354 -185.41 -55.26 34.14
CA ARG A 354 -186.34 -54.23 33.65
C ARG A 354 -187.22 -54.72 32.48
N ARG A 355 -186.77 -55.70 31.70
CA ARG A 355 -187.51 -56.25 30.54
C ARG A 355 -188.61 -57.23 30.94
N TYR A 356 -188.43 -58.00 32.03
CA TYR A 356 -189.42 -58.96 32.53
C TYR A 356 -190.72 -58.33 33.04
N ARG A 357 -190.67 -57.08 33.53
CA ARG A 357 -191.79 -56.44 34.25
C ARG A 357 -192.92 -55.87 33.36
N LYS A 358 -192.82 -55.91 32.02
CA LYS A 358 -193.73 -55.20 31.10
C LYS A 358 -194.85 -56.03 30.42
N LEU A 359 -194.98 -57.37 30.62
CA LEU A 359 -195.79 -58.21 29.70
C LEU A 359 -196.93 -59.12 30.24
N HIS A 360 -197.30 -59.20 31.54
CA HIS A 360 -198.48 -60.02 31.96
C HIS A 360 -199.30 -59.45 33.16
N PRO A 361 -200.67 -59.35 33.12
CA PRO A 361 -201.50 -58.64 34.13
C PRO A 361 -202.48 -59.51 34.95
N LYS A 362 -202.74 -59.15 36.23
CA LYS A 362 -204.05 -59.23 36.96
C LYS A 362 -204.06 -58.26 38.18
N ARG A 363 -205.20 -57.62 38.44
CA ARG A 363 -205.59 -56.78 39.62
C ARG A 363 -206.56 -57.60 40.53
N PRO A 364 -206.98 -57.17 41.76
CA PRO A 364 -206.49 -56.13 42.70
C PRO A 364 -206.43 -56.58 44.21
N LYS A 365 -205.72 -55.83 45.08
CA LYS A 365 -206.18 -55.23 46.38
C LYS A 365 -205.01 -54.88 47.36
N SER A 366 -205.19 -53.72 48.01
CA SER A 366 -204.79 -53.32 49.39
C SER A 366 -203.67 -52.27 49.61
N LYS A 367 -204.13 -51.12 50.16
CA LYS A 367 -203.67 -50.30 51.31
C LYS A 367 -202.17 -49.90 51.41
N LYS A 368 -201.81 -48.62 51.22
CA LYS A 368 -201.75 -47.46 52.17
C LYS A 368 -200.56 -47.45 53.16
N ALA A 369 -199.62 -46.50 52.96
CA ALA A 369 -198.88 -45.64 53.93
C ALA A 369 -197.48 -45.30 53.35
N LYS A 370 -197.06 -44.05 53.07
CA LYS A 370 -196.77 -42.83 53.86
C LYS A 370 -195.38 -42.83 54.56
N GLY A 371 -194.53 -41.87 54.18
CA GLY A 371 -193.26 -41.42 54.81
C GLY A 371 -192.26 -40.97 53.72
N LYS A 372 -191.77 -39.74 53.54
CA LYS A 372 -191.34 -38.58 54.36
C LYS A 372 -190.08 -38.82 55.22
N GLY A 373 -188.98 -38.18 54.82
CA GLY A 373 -187.69 -37.98 55.54
C GLY A 373 -186.60 -37.66 54.50
N LYS A 374 -185.86 -36.54 54.44
CA LYS A 374 -185.24 -35.59 55.38
C LYS A 374 -184.07 -36.18 56.20
N GLY A 375 -182.83 -35.85 55.79
CA GLY A 375 -181.61 -35.88 56.61
C GLY A 375 -180.35 -35.92 55.73
N LYS A 376 -179.40 -34.97 55.72
CA LYS A 376 -178.45 -34.43 56.73
C LYS A 376 -177.08 -35.16 56.79
N LYS A 377 -176.02 -34.36 56.54
CA LYS A 377 -174.73 -34.23 57.25
C LYS A 377 -173.60 -35.29 57.14
N GLY A 378 -172.37 -34.73 57.01
CA GLY A 378 -171.09 -35.24 57.54
C GLY A 378 -170.19 -35.87 56.48
N THR A 379 -168.88 -35.62 56.37
CA THR A 379 -167.90 -35.21 57.41
C THR A 379 -166.56 -34.75 56.78
N LYS A 380 -165.84 -33.91 57.53
CA LYS A 380 -164.46 -33.41 57.32
C LYS A 380 -163.40 -34.52 57.16
N LYS A 381 -162.37 -34.27 56.33
CA LYS A 381 -160.99 -34.01 56.76
C LYS A 381 -160.21 -33.33 55.65
#